data_AF-A0A699XDD2-F1
#
_entry.id   AF-A0A699XDD2-F1
#
_cell.length_a   1.000
_cell.length_b   1.000
_cell.length_c   1.000
_cell.angle_alpha   90.00
_cell.angle_beta   90.00
_cell.angle_gamma   90.00
#
_symmetry.space_group_name_H-M   'P 1'
#
loop_
_entity.id
_entity.type
_entity.pdbx_description
1 polymer ?
#
loop_
_entity_poly.entity_id
_entity_poly.type
_entity_poly.pdbx_seq_one_letter_code
_entity_poly.pdbx_strand_id
1 'polypeptide(L)'
;MIDASHNTKDPLEDLLQSVDNILGAYAKALLVDRPALQEAQEANDVARAEEILRDAFLTDVRPLVAEAYRQAGGALHPVRA
;
A
#
# COMPACT_ATOMS: atom_id res chain seq x y z
N MET A 1 -7.39 5.01 12.00
CA MET A 1 -8.34 4.27 12.85
C MET A 1 -8.93 3.16 12.00
N ILE A 2 -8.93 1.92 12.49
CA ILE A 2 -9.57 0.79 11.80
C ILE A 2 -10.92 0.58 12.48
N ASP A 3 -11.99 0.63 11.70
CA ASP A 3 -13.35 0.31 12.13
C ASP A 3 -13.80 -0.91 11.33
N ALA A 4 -13.81 -2.08 11.98
CA ALA A 4 -14.05 -3.36 11.36
C ALA A 4 -14.76 -4.31 12.33
N SER A 5 -15.60 -5.19 11.79
CA SER A 5 -16.20 -6.30 12.53
C SER A 5 -15.61 -7.63 12.04
N HIS A 6 -15.09 -8.43 12.97
CA HIS A 6 -14.37 -9.67 12.67
C HIS A 6 -15.28 -10.86 13.03
N ASN A 7 -16.15 -11.24 12.09
CA ASN A 7 -17.22 -12.20 12.38
C ASN A 7 -16.89 -13.65 11.97
N THR A 8 -15.92 -13.85 11.08
CA THR A 8 -15.64 -15.15 10.44
C THR A 8 -14.18 -15.59 10.52
N LYS A 9 -13.28 -14.69 10.93
CA LYS A 9 -11.84 -14.92 11.08
C LYS A 9 -11.41 -14.63 12.50
N ASP A 10 -10.24 -15.11 12.88
CA ASP A 10 -9.57 -14.64 14.09
C ASP A 10 -9.38 -13.11 14.01
N PRO A 11 -9.83 -12.34 15.01
CA PRO A 11 -9.75 -10.89 14.97
C PRO A 11 -8.32 -10.33 14.85
N LEU A 12 -7.32 -11.01 15.41
CA LEU A 12 -5.92 -10.57 15.33
C LEU A 12 -5.36 -10.81 13.93
N GLU A 13 -5.62 -11.98 13.35
CA GLU A 13 -5.18 -12.27 11.97
C GLU A 13 -5.80 -11.28 10.97
N ASP A 14 -7.10 -10.99 11.10
CA ASP A 14 -7.80 -10.08 10.18
C ASP A 14 -7.36 -8.62 10.38
N LEU A 15 -7.06 -8.22 11.62
CA LEU A 15 -6.48 -6.91 11.90
C LEU A 15 -5.08 -6.77 11.31
N LEU A 16 -4.22 -7.78 11.43
CA LEU A 16 -2.88 -7.78 10.83
C LEU A 16 -2.95 -7.69 9.30
N GLN A 17 -3.81 -8.47 8.66
CA GLN A 17 -4.06 -8.37 7.22
C GLN A 17 -4.55 -6.97 6.81
N SER A 18 -5.40 -6.35 7.62
CA SER A 18 -5.89 -4.99 7.37
C SER A 18 -4.76 -3.95 7.46
N VAL A 19 -3.87 -4.07 8.45
CA VAL A 19 -2.69 -3.19 8.56
C VAL A 19 -1.77 -3.37 7.36
N ASP A 20 -1.48 -4.61 6.94
CA ASP A 20 -0.67 -4.89 5.75
C ASP A 20 -1.25 -4.21 4.50
N ASN A 21 -2.57 -4.29 4.31
CA ASN A 21 -3.25 -3.65 3.17
C ASN A 21 -3.17 -2.11 3.23
N ILE A 22 -3.35 -1.52 4.41
CA ILE A 22 -3.26 -0.06 4.60
C ILE A 22 -1.83 0.41 4.33
N LEU A 23 -0.82 -0.26 4.89
CA LEU A 23 0.58 0.07 4.67
C LEU A 23 0.99 -0.15 3.21
N GLY A 24 0.48 -1.20 2.56
CA GLY A 24 0.69 -1.44 1.14
C GLY A 24 0.09 -0.33 0.26
N ALA A 25 -1.14 0.08 0.53
CA ALA A 25 -1.76 1.22 -0.18
C ALA A 25 -0.99 2.52 0.05
N TYR A 26 -0.55 2.77 1.29
CA TYR A 26 0.27 3.93 1.63
C TYR A 26 1.61 3.92 0.90
N ALA A 27 2.32 2.79 0.89
CA ALA A 27 3.59 2.65 0.17
C ALA A 27 3.41 2.91 -1.34
N LYS A 28 2.37 2.35 -1.97
CA LYS A 28 2.06 2.63 -3.38
C LYS A 28 1.81 4.12 -3.62
N ALA A 29 1.08 4.80 -2.74
CA ALA A 29 0.82 6.23 -2.87
C ALA A 29 2.10 7.08 -2.73
N LEU A 30 3.10 6.62 -1.98
CA LEU A 30 4.41 7.27 -1.88
C LEU A 30 5.27 7.08 -3.15
N LEU A 31 5.01 6.06 -3.95
CA LEU A 31 5.73 5.80 -5.21
C LEU A 31 5.21 6.59 -6.41
N VAL A 32 4.10 7.34 -6.25
CA VAL A 32 3.55 8.16 -7.33
C VAL A 32 4.51 9.30 -7.67
N ASP A 33 4.89 9.40 -8.95
CA ASP A 33 5.63 10.55 -9.49
C ASP A 33 4.70 11.78 -9.56
N ARG A 34 4.68 12.56 -8.49
CA ARG A 34 3.81 13.73 -8.35
C ARG A 34 4.14 14.84 -9.36
N PRO A 35 5.41 15.20 -9.62
CA PRO A 35 5.74 16.14 -10.68
C PRO A 35 5.19 15.71 -12.05
N ALA A 36 5.47 14.47 -12.48
CA ALA A 36 4.99 13.98 -13.78
C ALA A 36 3.46 13.92 -13.85
N LEU A 37 2.81 13.56 -12.74
CA LEU A 37 1.35 13.54 -12.67
C LEU A 37 0.75 14.95 -12.83
N GLN A 38 1.34 15.94 -12.17
CA GLN A 38 0.91 17.34 -12.27
C GLN A 38 1.06 17.86 -13.71
N GLU A 39 2.20 17.57 -14.34
CA GLU A 39 2.45 17.96 -15.73
C GLU A 39 1.43 17.32 -16.70
N ALA A 40 1.13 16.03 -16.54
CA ALA A 40 0.12 15.34 -17.35
C ALA A 40 -1.30 15.92 -17.14
N GLN A 41 -1.64 16.27 -15.89
CA GLN A 41 -2.92 16.90 -15.55
C GLN A 41 -3.06 18.28 -16.19
N GLU A 42 -2.03 19.13 -16.11
CA GLU A 42 -2.02 20.46 -16.72
C GLU A 42 -2.13 20.40 -18.25
N ALA A 43 -1.55 19.36 -18.86
CA ALA A 43 -1.66 19.10 -20.29
C ALA A 43 -3.00 18.47 -20.72
N ASN A 44 -3.87 18.10 -19.78
CA ASN A 44 -5.08 17.28 -20.01
C ASN A 44 -4.78 15.91 -20.67
N ASP A 45 -3.59 15.36 -20.43
CA ASP A 45 -3.20 14.03 -20.91
C ASP A 45 -3.69 12.94 -19.93
N VAL A 46 -4.96 12.56 -20.11
CA VAL A 46 -5.64 11.59 -19.23
C VAL A 46 -4.98 10.21 -19.28
N ALA A 47 -4.51 9.79 -20.45
CA ALA A 47 -3.87 8.49 -20.61
C ALA A 47 -2.55 8.44 -19.83
N ARG A 48 -1.73 9.50 -19.94
CA ARG A 48 -0.47 9.58 -19.20
C ARG A 48 -0.70 9.67 -17.69
N ALA A 49 -1.68 10.45 -17.24
CA ALA A 49 -2.04 10.53 -15.83
C ALA A 49 -2.49 9.17 -15.26
N GLU A 50 -3.27 8.39 -16.02
CA GLU A 50 -3.66 7.02 -15.64
C GLU A 50 -2.43 6.11 -15.50
N GLU A 51 -1.54 6.10 -16.49
CA GLU A 51 -0.32 5.28 -16.47
C GLU A 51 0.53 5.53 -15.22
N ILE A 52 0.77 6.80 -14.87
CA ILE A 52 1.58 7.17 -13.70
C ILE A 52 1.01 6.59 -12.39
N LEU A 53 -0.32 6.68 -12.21
CA LEU A 53 -0.98 6.11 -11.04
C LEU A 53 -0.97 4.58 -11.08
N ARG A 54 -1.14 3.98 -12.26
CA ARG A 54 -1.14 2.52 -12.44
C ARG A 54 0.22 1.90 -12.17
N ASP A 55 1.30 2.54 -12.62
CA ASP A 55 2.67 2.08 -12.38
C ASP A 55 2.95 1.98 -10.87
N ALA A 56 2.59 3.02 -10.11
CA ALA A 56 2.69 3.01 -8.66
C ALA A 56 1.77 1.95 -8.02
N PHE A 57 0.52 1.83 -8.49
CA PHE A 57 -0.46 0.90 -7.93
C PHE A 57 -0.13 -0.58 -8.18
N LEU A 58 0.45 -0.91 -9.33
CA LEU A 58 0.81 -2.28 -9.73
C LEU A 58 2.15 -2.73 -9.16
N THR A 59 2.95 -1.81 -8.61
CA THR A 59 4.22 -2.16 -7.95
C THR A 59 3.96 -3.08 -6.74
N ASP A 60 4.67 -4.21 -6.67
CA ASP A 60 4.64 -5.09 -5.51
C ASP A 60 5.45 -4.49 -4.36
N VAL A 61 4.74 -3.89 -3.42
CA VAL A 61 5.32 -3.23 -2.23
C VAL A 61 5.41 -4.14 -1.00
N ARG A 62 4.96 -5.41 -1.09
CA ARG A 62 4.99 -6.33 0.07
C ARG A 62 6.39 -6.49 0.68
N PRO A 63 7.49 -6.58 -0.11
CA PRO A 63 8.83 -6.62 0.47
C PRO A 63 9.20 -5.37 1.26
N LEU A 64 8.73 -4.19 0.82
CA LEU A 64 9.01 -2.91 1.49
C LEU A 64 8.29 -2.81 2.83
N VAL A 65 7.02 -3.24 2.90
CA VAL A 65 6.26 -3.30 4.14
C VAL A 65 6.87 -4.32 5.12
N ALA A 66 7.26 -5.50 4.62
CA ALA A 66 7.92 -6.52 5.46
C ALA A 66 9.25 -6.01 6.05
N GLU A 67 10.07 -5.34 5.25
CA GLU A 67 11.32 -4.74 5.70
C GLU A 67 11.09 -3.63 6.74
N ALA A 68 10.04 -2.82 6.58
CA ALA A 68 9.64 -1.83 7.58
C ALA A 68 9.28 -2.48 8.93
N TYR A 69 8.54 -3.61 8.92
CA TYR A 69 8.31 -4.37 10.14
C TYR A 69 9.61 -4.87 10.77
N ARG A 70 10.51 -5.45 9.98
CA ARG A 70 11.80 -5.96 10.47
C ARG A 70 12.63 -4.85 11.14
N GLN A 71 12.69 -3.66 10.54
CA GLN A 71 13.40 -2.51 11.10
C GLN A 71 12.75 -2.01 12.40
N ALA A 72 11.43 -2.16 12.54
CA ALA A 72 10.70 -1.87 13.77
C ALA A 72 10.75 -3.02 14.81
N GLY A 73 11.48 -4.10 14.55
CA GLY A 73 11.59 -5.27 15.43
C GLY A 73 10.39 -6.24 15.36
N GLY A 74 9.52 -6.10 14.37
CA GLY A 74 8.39 -6.98 14.11
C GLY A 74 8.74 -8.17 13.21
N ALA A 75 7.78 -9.08 13.04
CA ALA A 75 7.91 -10.23 12.16
C ALA A 75 7.73 -9.83 10.68
N LEU A 76 8.51 -10.46 9.78
CA LEU A 76 8.40 -10.26 8.33
C LEU A 76 7.03 -10.70 7.77
N HIS A 77 6.42 -11.70 8.42
CA HIS A 77 5.12 -12.26 8.04
C HIS A 77 4.24 -12.39 9.30
N PRO A 78 3.57 -11.32 9.73
CA PRO A 78 2.90 -11.27 11.04
C PRO A 78 1.90 -12.40 11.31
N VAL A 79 1.18 -12.87 10.29
CA VAL A 79 0.17 -13.95 10.42
C VAL A 79 0.81 -15.36 10.44
N ARG A 80 2.04 -15.53 9.94
CA ARG A 80 2.74 -16.83 9.85
C ARG A 80 3.91 -16.95 10.84
N ALA A 81 4.06 -15.97 11.73
CA ALA A 81 5.18 -15.83 12.64
C ALA A 81 5.19 -16.87 13.75
#